data_AF-A0A2S9FAQ7-F1
#
_entry.id   AF-A0A2S9FAQ7-F1
#
_cell.length_a   1.000
_cell.length_b   1.000
_cell.length_c   1.000
_cell.angle_alpha   90.00
_cell.angle_beta   90.00
_cell.angle_gamma   90.00
#
_symmetry.space_group_name_H-M   'P 1'
#
loop_
_entity.id
_entity.type
_entity.pdbx_description
1 polymer ?
#
loop_
_entity_poly.entity_id
_entity_poly.type
_entity_poly.pdbx_seq_one_letter_code
_entity_poly.pdbx_strand_id
1 'polypeptide(L)'
;SYHHHTGNHGPSDIVCQLTYIATHYRHSMLIVVVSDEPDADDRLEGALGRLTARHDVMWAMVADKPAAGVGDGGYDVASGRPVLGTAAIDPRVVAAYRRAEERRTRRLAEMLTTNGVPHATVSSSAQIRTGITEMTRVWSRAG
;
A
#
# COMPACT_ATOMS: atom_id res chain seq x y z
N SER A 1 8.69 3.34 21.22
CA SER A 1 7.33 2.95 21.62
C SER A 1 6.54 2.70 20.35
N TYR A 2 6.16 1.46 20.07
CA TYR A 2 5.39 1.10 18.88
C TYR A 2 3.90 1.36 19.19
N HIS A 3 3.28 2.34 18.54
CA HIS A 3 1.85 2.60 18.67
C HIS A 3 1.09 1.67 17.70
N HIS A 4 0.53 0.59 18.25
CA HIS A 4 -0.34 -0.34 17.52
C HIS A 4 -1.79 0.15 17.63
N HIS A 5 -2.32 0.73 16.55
CA HIS A 5 -3.74 1.09 16.47
C HIS A 5 -4.53 -0.09 15.91
N THR A 6 -4.87 -1.08 16.75
CA THR A 6 -5.87 -2.10 16.41
C THR A 6 -7.23 -1.70 16.93
N GLY A 7 -8.09 -1.19 16.05
CA GLY A 7 -9.47 -0.89 16.40
C GLY A 7 -10.25 -0.50 15.15
N ASN A 8 -11.29 -1.30 14.84
CA ASN A 8 -12.36 -1.10 13.87
C ASN A 8 -12.09 0.03 12.84
N HIS A 9 -11.36 -0.29 11.78
CA HIS A 9 -10.94 0.70 10.79
C HIS A 9 -12.11 1.07 9.88
N GLY A 10 -12.56 2.33 9.93
CA GLY A 10 -13.09 2.98 8.73
C GLY A 10 -12.04 2.96 7.61
N PRO A 11 -12.38 3.32 6.36
CA PRO A 11 -11.43 3.30 5.24
C PRO A 11 -10.13 4.02 5.64
N SER A 12 -9.01 3.28 5.54
CA SER A 12 -7.69 3.79 5.92
C SER A 12 -7.25 4.84 4.90
N ASP A 13 -7.41 6.13 5.22
CA ASP A 13 -6.84 7.21 4.40
C ASP A 13 -5.35 7.36 4.73
N ILE A 14 -4.52 6.60 4.00
CA ILE A 14 -3.05 6.63 4.14
C ILE A 14 -2.49 8.03 3.88
N VAL A 15 -3.10 8.80 2.97
CA VAL A 15 -2.65 10.17 2.63
C VAL A 15 -2.81 11.08 3.83
N CYS A 16 -3.91 10.96 4.57
CA CYS A 16 -4.12 11.70 5.82
C CYS A 16 -3.02 11.40 6.85
N GLN A 17 -2.67 10.13 7.03
CA GLN A 17 -1.62 9.72 7.97
C GLN A 17 -0.24 10.25 7.56
N LEU A 18 0.14 10.12 6.29
CA LEU A 18 1.42 10.62 5.78
C LEU A 18 1.52 12.15 5.88
N THR A 19 0.42 12.85 5.56
CA THR A 19 0.35 14.32 5.69
C THR A 19 0.51 14.76 7.14
N TYR A 20 -0.13 14.05 8.07
CA TYR A 20 0.03 14.31 9.50
C TYR A 20 1.50 14.18 9.91
N ILE A 21 2.17 13.10 9.50
CA ILE A 21 3.57 12.86 9.85
C ILE A 21 4.47 13.98 9.30
N ALA A 22 4.36 14.29 8.01
CA ALA A 22 5.15 15.32 7.34
C ALA A 22 5.00 16.72 7.97
N THR A 23 3.85 16.98 8.62
CA THR A 23 3.54 18.28 9.22
C THR A 23 3.99 18.37 10.69
N HIS A 24 3.83 17.28 11.45
CA HIS A 24 3.95 17.32 12.91
C HIS A 24 5.31 16.86 13.43
N TYR A 25 6.03 15.98 12.72
CA TYR A 25 7.36 15.53 13.13
C TYR A 25 8.44 16.35 12.44
N ARG A 26 9.13 17.19 13.21
CA ARG A 26 10.11 18.16 12.67
C ARG A 26 11.56 17.69 12.67
N HIS A 27 11.84 16.50 13.19
CA HIS A 27 13.15 15.88 13.13
C HIS A 27 13.17 14.80 12.04
N SER A 28 14.32 14.58 11.39
CA SER A 28 14.47 13.50 10.43
C SER A 28 14.29 12.15 11.13
N MET A 29 13.54 11.26 10.49
CA MET A 29 13.19 9.93 10.97
C MET A 29 13.19 8.95 9.80
N LEU A 30 13.37 7.66 10.11
CA LEU A 30 13.05 6.58 9.18
C LEU A 30 11.57 6.22 9.29
N ILE A 31 10.84 6.31 8.19
CA ILE A 31 9.42 5.97 8.08
C ILE A 31 9.30 4.74 7.21
N VAL A 32 8.78 3.65 7.80
CA VAL A 32 8.43 2.43 7.06
C VAL A 32 6.92 2.39 6.90
N VAL A 33 6.45 2.56 5.67
CA VAL A 33 5.05 2.46 5.30
C VAL A 33 4.75 1.01 4.95
N VAL A 34 3.71 0.45 5.54
CA VAL A 34 3.15 -0.85 5.17
C VAL A 34 1.69 -0.61 4.84
N SER A 35 1.32 -0.73 3.57
CA SER A 35 -0.05 -0.50 3.10
C SER A 35 -0.44 -1.52 2.06
N ASP A 36 -1.73 -1.58 1.76
CA ASP A 36 -2.23 -2.09 0.48
C ASP A 36 -1.77 -1.18 -0.68
N GLU A 37 -2.41 -1.29 -1.84
CA GLU A 37 -2.12 -0.47 -3.02
C GLU A 37 -3.05 0.76 -3.07
N PRO A 38 -2.68 1.91 -2.46
CA PRO A 38 -3.49 3.11 -2.60
C PRO A 38 -3.50 3.62 -4.03
N ASP A 39 -4.52 4.40 -4.37
CA ASP A 39 -4.56 5.10 -5.64
C ASP A 39 -3.41 6.11 -5.71
N ALA A 40 -2.62 6.01 -6.79
CA ALA A 40 -1.51 6.91 -7.08
C ALA A 40 -2.03 8.24 -7.65
N ASP A 41 -2.56 9.08 -6.77
CA ASP A 41 -3.13 10.40 -7.10
C ASP A 41 -2.22 11.58 -6.69
N ASP A 42 -2.58 12.79 -7.12
CA ASP A 42 -1.82 14.02 -6.84
C ASP A 42 -1.71 14.31 -5.32
N ARG A 43 -2.66 13.82 -4.51
CA ARG A 43 -2.64 14.02 -3.06
C ARG A 43 -1.56 13.14 -2.43
N LEU A 44 -1.46 11.89 -2.86
CA LEU A 44 -0.41 10.98 -2.42
C LEU A 44 0.97 11.48 -2.86
N GLU A 45 1.11 11.94 -4.10
CA GLU A 45 2.35 12.53 -4.61
C GLU A 45 2.79 13.73 -3.77
N GLY A 46 1.86 14.66 -3.49
CA GLY A 46 2.14 15.83 -2.66
C GLY A 46 2.52 15.46 -1.22
N ALA A 47 1.92 14.43 -0.64
CA ALA A 47 2.29 13.92 0.68
C ALA A 47 3.68 13.29 0.67
N LEU A 48 3.99 12.46 -0.34
CA LEU A 48 5.29 11.81 -0.53
C LEU A 48 6.41 12.84 -0.67
N GLY A 49 6.26 13.84 -1.53
CA GLY A 49 7.29 14.87 -1.74
C GLY A 49 7.61 15.66 -0.47
N ARG A 50 6.61 15.95 0.38
CA ARG A 50 6.85 16.60 1.68
C ARG A 50 7.54 15.67 2.67
N LEU A 51 7.21 14.38 2.62
CA LEU A 51 7.75 13.38 3.52
C LEU A 51 9.21 13.11 3.19
N THR A 52 9.54 12.84 1.93
CA THR A 52 10.90 12.54 1.46
C THR A 52 11.84 13.74 1.56
N ALA A 53 11.32 14.97 1.54
CA ALA A 53 12.11 16.17 1.79
C ALA A 53 12.69 16.26 3.21
N ARG A 54 12.17 15.48 4.17
CA ARG A 54 12.53 15.58 5.60
C ARG A 54 12.85 14.25 6.26
N HIS A 55 12.36 13.14 5.72
CA HIS A 55 12.43 11.82 6.31
C HIS A 55 12.96 10.82 5.28
N ASP A 56 13.67 9.81 5.77
CA ASP A 56 13.94 8.62 4.99
C ASP A 56 12.65 7.79 4.93
N VAL A 57 12.18 7.46 3.73
CA VAL A 57 10.91 6.75 3.55
C VAL A 57 11.17 5.44 2.82
N MET A 58 10.56 4.36 3.31
CA MET A 58 10.54 3.05 2.67
C MET A 58 9.09 2.53 2.63
N TRP A 59 8.72 1.82 1.56
CA TRP A 59 7.33 1.39 1.36
C TRP A 59 7.21 -0.10 1.02
N ALA A 60 6.57 -0.87 1.91
CA ALA A 60 6.16 -2.24 1.64
C ALA A 60 4.67 -2.29 1.23
N MET A 61 4.40 -2.66 -0.02
CA MET A 61 3.04 -2.93 -0.50
C MET A 61 2.63 -4.35 -0.13
N VAL A 62 1.42 -4.54 0.38
CA VAL A 62 0.84 -5.85 0.66
C VAL A 62 -0.08 -6.23 -0.49
N ALA A 63 0.25 -7.29 -1.23
CA ALA A 63 -0.57 -7.73 -2.34
C ALA A 63 -1.88 -8.34 -1.83
N ASP A 64 -3.00 -7.93 -2.42
CA ASP A 64 -4.29 -8.52 -2.11
C ASP A 64 -4.36 -9.99 -2.52
N LYS A 65 -4.91 -10.82 -1.62
CA LYS A 65 -5.21 -12.21 -1.94
C LYS A 65 -6.35 -12.22 -2.96
N PRO A 66 -6.21 -12.87 -4.13
CA PRO A 66 -7.24 -12.83 -5.16
C PRO A 66 -8.55 -13.40 -4.60
N ALA A 67 -9.62 -12.59 -4.68
CA ALA A 67 -10.98 -12.96 -4.26
C ALA A 67 -11.52 -14.22 -4.98
N ALA A 68 -10.88 -14.62 -6.09
CA ALA A 68 -11.22 -15.80 -6.88
C ALA A 68 -10.99 -17.16 -6.16
N GLY A 69 -10.39 -17.16 -4.97
CA GLY A 69 -10.23 -18.35 -4.13
C GLY A 69 -11.29 -18.54 -3.05
N VAL A 70 -12.31 -17.67 -3.00
CA VAL A 70 -13.34 -17.72 -1.97
C VAL A 70 -14.60 -18.36 -2.57
N GLY A 71 -14.73 -19.67 -2.40
CA GLY A 71 -15.97 -20.40 -2.68
C GLY A 71 -17.16 -19.98 -1.79
N ASP A 72 -16.91 -19.15 -0.77
CA ASP A 72 -17.91 -18.57 0.13
C ASP A 72 -17.85 -17.03 0.08
N GLY A 73 -18.70 -16.42 -0.75
CA GLY A 73 -18.72 -14.98 -1.07
C GLY A 73 -18.23 -14.00 0.02
N GLY A 74 -17.39 -13.05 -0.41
CA GLY A 74 -16.95 -11.94 0.43
C GLY A 74 -18.07 -10.93 0.71
N TYR A 75 -17.93 -10.14 1.78
CA TYR A 75 -18.87 -9.08 2.15
C TYR A 75 -18.26 -7.71 1.86
N ASP A 76 -19.06 -6.78 1.33
CA ASP A 76 -18.70 -5.38 1.16
C ASP A 76 -18.61 -4.73 2.55
N VAL A 77 -17.41 -4.31 2.95
CA VAL A 77 -17.11 -3.81 4.30
C VAL A 77 -17.81 -2.48 4.62
N ALA A 78 -18.21 -1.72 3.59
CA ALA A 78 -18.89 -0.43 3.76
C ALA A 78 -20.41 -0.58 3.94
N SER A 79 -21.02 -1.62 3.37
CA SER A 79 -22.48 -1.80 3.32
C SER A 79 -22.99 -3.08 3.98
N GLY A 80 -22.10 -4.00 4.36
CA GLY A 80 -22.43 -5.31 4.94
C GLY A 80 -23.13 -6.26 3.96
N ARG A 81 -23.19 -5.92 2.67
CA ARG A 81 -23.89 -6.71 1.65
C ARG A 81 -22.97 -7.80 1.10
N PRO A 82 -23.48 -9.02 0.84
CA PRO A 82 -22.70 -10.06 0.17
C PRO A 82 -22.30 -9.58 -1.23
N VAL A 83 -21.01 -9.60 -1.54
CA VAL A 83 -20.47 -9.34 -2.87
C VAL A 83 -20.86 -10.54 -3.73
N LEU A 84 -21.70 -10.26 -4.73
CA LEU A 84 -22.41 -11.23 -5.56
C LEU A 84 -21.48 -12.30 -6.16
N GLY A 85 -21.63 -13.54 -5.68
CA GLY A 85 -20.92 -14.74 -6.12
C GLY A 85 -21.27 -15.27 -7.52
N THR A 86 -21.78 -14.45 -8.44
CA THR A 86 -22.09 -14.90 -9.82
C THR A 86 -21.44 -14.04 -10.90
N ALA A 87 -21.30 -12.72 -10.70
CA ALA A 87 -20.56 -11.85 -11.63
C ALA A 87 -19.03 -12.07 -11.54
N ALA A 88 -18.54 -12.55 -10.40
CA ALA A 88 -17.14 -12.92 -10.18
C ALA A 88 -16.69 -14.20 -10.90
N ILE A 89 -17.60 -14.90 -11.59
CA ILE A 89 -17.30 -16.16 -12.32
C ILE A 89 -17.01 -15.89 -13.81
N ASP A 90 -17.38 -14.73 -14.37
CA ASP A 90 -17.04 -14.41 -15.76
C ASP A 90 -15.52 -14.17 -15.89
N PRO A 91 -14.80 -15.00 -16.68
CA PRO A 91 -13.36 -14.84 -16.89
C PRO A 91 -12.98 -13.44 -17.42
N ARG A 92 -13.88 -12.75 -18.12
CA ARG A 92 -13.69 -11.38 -18.60
C ARG A 92 -13.68 -10.37 -17.47
N VAL A 93 -14.57 -10.52 -16.49
CA VAL A 93 -14.64 -9.64 -15.31
C VAL A 93 -13.39 -9.83 -14.46
N VAL A 94 -12.98 -11.09 -14.22
CA VAL A 94 -11.73 -11.40 -13.50
C VAL A 94 -10.50 -10.85 -14.24
N ALA A 95 -10.44 -11.00 -15.57
CA ALA A 95 -9.34 -10.46 -16.37
C ALA A 95 -9.33 -8.91 -16.38
N ALA A 96 -10.50 -8.28 -16.46
CA ALA A 96 -10.62 -6.82 -16.41
C ALA A 96 -10.18 -6.27 -15.04
N TYR A 97 -10.59 -6.94 -13.95
CA TYR A 97 -10.15 -6.63 -12.59
C TYR A 97 -8.63 -6.77 -12.44
N ARG A 98 -8.05 -7.92 -12.83
CA ARG A 98 -6.59 -8.13 -12.77
C ARG A 98 -5.81 -7.07 -13.54
N ARG A 99 -6.25 -6.71 -14.74
CA ARG A 99 -5.64 -5.63 -15.52
C ARG A 99 -5.78 -4.26 -14.86
N ALA A 100 -6.87 -4.01 -14.14
CA ALA A 100 -7.05 -2.77 -13.39
C ALA A 100 -6.09 -2.72 -12.20
N GLU A 101 -5.95 -3.83 -11.48
CA GLU A 101 -5.00 -3.95 -10.37
C GLU A 101 -3.55 -3.79 -10.84
N GLU A 102 -3.14 -4.52 -11.87
CA GLU A 102 -1.79 -4.38 -12.47
C GLU A 102 -1.47 -2.95 -12.93
N ARG A 103 -2.49 -2.19 -13.37
CA ARG A 103 -2.33 -0.78 -13.70
C ARG A 103 -2.18 0.09 -12.46
N ARG A 104 -2.91 -0.20 -11.38
CA ARG A 104 -2.81 0.51 -10.11
C ARG A 104 -1.43 0.27 -9.48
N THR A 105 -1.03 -0.99 -9.32
CA THR A 105 0.28 -1.38 -8.76
C THR A 105 1.43 -0.68 -9.49
N ARG A 106 1.37 -0.68 -10.84
CA ARG A 106 2.41 -0.07 -11.67
C ARG A 106 2.50 1.43 -11.50
N ARG A 107 1.36 2.15 -11.50
CA ARG A 107 1.37 3.61 -11.29
C ARG A 107 1.95 3.97 -9.92
N LEU A 108 1.60 3.21 -8.89
CA LEU A 108 2.14 3.42 -7.55
C LEU A 108 3.66 3.16 -7.52
N ALA A 109 4.13 2.06 -8.11
CA ALA A 109 5.55 1.75 -8.20
C ALA A 109 6.34 2.83 -8.98
N GLU A 110 5.79 3.35 -10.08
CA GLU A 110 6.36 4.45 -10.85
C GLU A 110 6.45 5.75 -10.02
N MET A 111 5.38 6.08 -9.26
CA MET A 111 5.35 7.25 -8.37
C MET A 111 6.38 7.13 -7.25
N LEU A 112 6.48 5.96 -6.60
CA LEU A 112 7.47 5.71 -5.53
C LEU A 112 8.90 5.79 -6.07
N THR A 113 9.15 5.22 -7.25
CA THR A 113 10.46 5.31 -7.93
C THR A 113 10.83 6.77 -8.22
N THR A 114 9.88 7.55 -8.77
CA THR A 114 10.09 8.96 -9.12
C THR A 114 10.39 9.82 -7.88
N ASN A 115 9.78 9.48 -6.75
CA ASN A 115 10.02 10.14 -5.46
C ASN A 115 11.24 9.59 -4.69
N GLY A 116 12.01 8.67 -5.29
CA GLY A 116 13.20 8.09 -4.67
C GLY A 116 12.91 7.20 -3.47
N VAL A 117 11.70 6.65 -3.37
CA VAL A 117 11.26 5.79 -2.26
C VAL A 117 11.54 4.32 -2.58
N PRO A 118 12.46 3.64 -1.84
CA PRO A 118 12.65 2.20 -1.95
C PRO A 118 11.35 1.48 -1.61
N HIS A 119 10.94 0.54 -2.46
CA HIS A 119 9.69 -0.18 -2.28
C HIS A 119 9.80 -1.66 -2.65
N ALA A 120 8.92 -2.47 -2.05
CA ALA A 120 8.79 -3.89 -2.33
C ALA A 120 7.34 -4.35 -2.19
N THR A 121 6.92 -5.31 -3.02
CA THR A 121 5.63 -5.99 -2.86
C THR A 121 5.80 -7.26 -2.03
N VAL A 122 4.96 -7.41 -1.01
CA VAL A 122 4.92 -8.52 -0.07
C VAL A 122 3.60 -9.26 -0.27
N SER A 123 3.68 -10.50 -0.73
CA SER A 123 2.49 -11.33 -1.03
C SER A 123 2.06 -12.24 0.13
N SER A 124 2.84 -12.26 1.22
CA SER A 124 2.52 -13.01 2.43
C SER A 124 3.28 -12.47 3.63
N SER A 125 2.75 -12.68 4.84
CA SER A 125 3.42 -12.25 6.08
C SER A 125 4.84 -12.80 6.24
N ALA A 126 5.12 -13.98 5.69
CA ALA A 126 6.46 -14.60 5.69
C ALA A 126 7.50 -13.79 4.90
N GLN A 127 7.06 -13.00 3.90
CA GLN A 127 7.94 -12.20 3.06
C GLN A 127 8.21 -10.80 3.62
N ILE A 128 7.47 -10.34 4.65
CA ILE A 128 7.64 -9.00 5.24
C ILE A 128 9.09 -8.78 5.67
N ARG A 129 9.65 -9.72 6.43
CA ARG A 129 11.03 -9.60 6.94
C ARG A 129 12.04 -9.50 5.81
N THR A 130 11.88 -10.32 4.76
CA THR A 130 12.77 -10.32 3.60
C THR A 130 12.65 -9.02 2.82
N GLY A 131 11.43 -8.55 2.57
CA GLY A 131 11.17 -7.29 1.86
C GLY A 131 11.76 -6.09 2.58
N ILE A 132 11.55 -5.96 3.90
CA ILE A 132 12.17 -4.91 4.70
C ILE A 132 13.69 -4.97 4.63
N THR A 133 14.27 -6.17 4.78
CA THR A 133 15.73 -6.37 4.72
C THR A 133 16.32 -5.93 3.38
N GLU A 134 15.67 -6.28 2.27
CA GLU A 134 16.12 -5.90 0.92
C GLU A 134 16.03 -4.39 0.71
N MET A 135 14.94 -3.76 1.12
CA MET A 135 14.80 -2.30 1.00
C MET A 135 15.89 -1.59 1.85
N THR A 136 16.22 -2.09 3.05
CA THR A 136 17.29 -1.51 3.88
C THR A 136 18.67 -1.66 3.23
N ARG A 137 18.94 -2.77 2.52
CA ARG A 137 20.16 -2.97 1.73
C ARG A 137 20.26 -2.05 0.51
N VAL A 138 19.12 -1.70 -0.10
CA VAL A 138 19.10 -0.72 -1.20
C VAL A 138 19.43 0.67 -0.66
N TRP A 139 18.80 1.05 0.45
CA TRP A 139 19.07 2.32 1.13
C TRP A 139 20.54 2.44 1.57
N SER A 140 21.12 1.40 2.18
CA SER A 140 22.53 1.43 2.64
C SER A 140 23.57 1.50 1.51
N ARG A 141 23.16 1.26 0.26
CA ARG A 141 24.05 1.36 -0.92
C ARG A 141 23.90 2.69 -1.66
N ALA A 142 22.88 3.47 -1.33
CA ALA A 142 22.57 4.74 -1.99
C ALA A 142 23.08 5.97 -1.20
N GLY A 143 23.51 5.78 0.05
CA GLY A 143 24.25 6.76 0.87
C GLY A 143 25.75 6.49 0.85
#